data_AF-A0A743P8D5-F1
#
_entry.id   AF-A0A743P8D5-F1
#
_cell.length_a   1.000
_cell.length_b   1.000
_cell.length_c   1.000
_cell.angle_alpha   90.00
_cell.angle_beta   90.00
_cell.angle_gamma   90.00
#
_symmetry.space_group_name_H-M   'P 1'
#
loop_
_entity.id
_entity.type
_entity.pdbx_description
1 polymer ?
#
loop_
_entity_poly.entity_id
_entity_poly.type
_entity_poly.pdbx_seq_one_letter_code
_entity_poly.pdbx_strand_id
1 'polypeptide(L)'
;MTGITITDDRMIIRDGEGRPRLVTGCLDNTATVDREPPAPLTAEEEIYGRGLYSLPAGWEDLSGDERWLYYLSDELRNMWPQFPREQKMAIAYSMNQMADDLFDLMCTLREG
;
A
#
# COMPACT_ATOMS: atom_id res chain seq x y z
N MET A 1 9.77 -1.53 -28.50
CA MET A 1 8.49 -2.26 -28.60
C MET A 1 8.40 -3.16 -27.37
N THR A 2 7.63 -2.74 -26.37
CA THR A 2 7.46 -3.49 -25.12
C THR A 2 6.58 -4.70 -25.37
N GLY A 3 7.01 -5.85 -24.88
CA GLY A 3 6.30 -7.11 -25.07
C GLY A 3 6.68 -8.08 -23.96
N ILE A 4 5.69 -8.85 -23.54
CA ILE A 4 5.83 -9.90 -22.53
C ILE A 4 5.67 -11.24 -23.25
N THR A 5 6.61 -12.15 -23.03
CA THR A 5 6.49 -13.53 -23.49
C THR A 5 6.70 -14.45 -22.30
N ILE A 6 5.74 -15.35 -22.08
CA ILE A 6 5.75 -16.32 -20.99
C ILE A 6 5.99 -17.69 -21.62
N THR A 7 7.00 -18.39 -21.13
CA THR A 7 7.31 -19.78 -21.51
C THR A 7 7.65 -20.54 -20.25
N ASP A 8 6.86 -21.55 -19.93
CA ASP A 8 7.00 -22.43 -18.75
C ASP A 8 7.22 -21.65 -17.44
N ASP A 9 8.44 -21.65 -16.90
CA ASP A 9 8.87 -21.02 -15.65
C ASP A 9 9.50 -19.61 -15.83
N ARG A 10 9.54 -19.12 -17.07
CA ARG A 10 10.29 -17.92 -17.45
C ARG A 10 9.39 -16.87 -18.08
N MET A 11 9.42 -15.69 -17.47
CA MET A 11 8.83 -14.50 -18.03
C MET A 11 9.96 -13.63 -18.60
N ILE A 12 9.93 -13.40 -19.92
CA ILE A 12 10.84 -12.46 -20.58
C ILE A 12 10.09 -11.15 -20.78
N ILE A 13 10.59 -10.10 -20.13
CA ILE A 13 10.08 -8.73 -20.27
C ILE A 13 11.05 -7.96 -21.15
N ARG A 14 10.57 -7.45 -22.28
CA ARG A 14 11.37 -6.53 -23.12
C ARG A 14 11.09 -5.10 -22.70
N ASP A 15 12.13 -4.36 -22.34
CA ASP A 15 12.00 -2.96 -21.95
C ASP A 15 11.67 -2.04 -23.16
N GLY A 16 11.55 -0.73 -22.91
CA GLY A 16 11.22 0.27 -23.94
C GLY A 16 12.16 0.25 -25.15
N GLU A 17 13.41 -0.17 -24.95
CA GLU A 17 14.45 -0.29 -25.98
C GLU A 17 14.52 -1.69 -26.61
N GLY A 18 13.65 -2.62 -26.19
CA GLY A 18 13.56 -3.98 -26.71
C GLY A 18 14.56 -4.96 -26.10
N ARG A 19 15.33 -4.54 -25.08
CA ARG A 19 16.32 -5.40 -24.41
C ARG A 19 15.60 -6.44 -23.54
N PRO A 20 15.92 -7.73 -23.66
CA PRO A 20 15.28 -8.76 -22.84
C PRO A 20 15.79 -8.68 -21.41
N ARG A 21 14.88 -8.49 -20.45
CA ARG A 21 15.10 -8.74 -19.03
C ARG A 21 14.47 -10.09 -18.70
N LEU A 22 15.32 -11.03 -18.31
CA LEU A 22 14.89 -12.36 -17.89
C LEU A 22 14.45 -12.29 -16.43
N VAL A 23 13.16 -12.50 -16.18
CA VAL A 23 12.65 -12.75 -14.83
C VAL A 23 12.49 -14.26 -14.70
N THR A 24 13.35 -14.86 -13.89
CA THR A 24 13.24 -16.27 -13.51
C THR A 24 12.47 -16.34 -12.20
N GLY A 25 11.24 -16.85 -12.27
CA GLY A 25 10.50 -17.22 -11.07
C GLY A 25 10.96 -18.62 -10.66
N CYS A 26 11.45 -18.76 -9.44
CA CYS A 26 11.70 -20.06 -8.85
C CYS A 26 10.34 -20.69 -8.48
N LEU A 27 9.86 -21.64 -9.28
CA LEU A 27 8.69 -22.49 -9.00
C LEU A 27 9.08 -23.73 -8.16
N ASP A 28 10.25 -23.72 -7.53
CA ASP A 28 10.66 -24.74 -6.58
C ASP A 28 10.11 -24.39 -5.19
N ASN A 29 9.08 -25.13 -4.79
CA ASN A 29 8.45 -25.10 -3.46
C ASN A 29 9.39 -25.50 -2.30
N THR A 30 10.70 -25.22 -2.36
CA THR A 30 11.68 -25.70 -1.37
C THR A 30 12.54 -24.62 -0.73
N ALA A 31 12.37 -23.34 -1.10
CA ALA A 31 13.06 -22.22 -0.44
C ALA A 31 12.18 -21.02 -0.08
N THR A 32 10.86 -21.15 -0.13
CA THR A 32 9.97 -20.32 0.67
C THR A 32 9.70 -21.09 1.95
N VAL A 33 10.09 -20.55 3.10
CA VAL A 33 9.46 -21.00 4.33
C VAL A 33 7.98 -20.71 4.13
N ASP A 34 7.18 -21.75 3.85
CA ASP A 34 5.72 -21.76 3.83
C ASP A 34 5.25 -21.42 5.25
N ARG A 35 5.49 -20.16 5.65
CA ARG A 35 4.82 -19.59 6.80
C ARG A 35 3.42 -19.34 6.32
N GLU A 36 2.52 -20.22 6.77
CA GLU A 36 1.09 -19.95 6.72
C GLU A 36 0.88 -18.50 7.18
N PRO A 37 0.27 -17.64 6.35
CA PRO A 37 0.06 -16.27 6.72
C PRO A 37 -0.73 -16.25 8.04
N PRO A 38 -0.32 -15.42 9.01
CA PRO A 38 -0.98 -15.40 10.30
C PRO A 38 -2.48 -15.16 10.11
N ALA A 39 -3.30 -15.82 10.93
CA ALA A 39 -4.75 -15.67 10.87
C ALA A 39 -5.14 -14.18 11.08
N PRO A 40 -6.16 -13.69 10.36
CA PRO A 40 -6.63 -12.32 10.53
C PRO A 40 -7.10 -12.10 11.97
N LEU A 41 -6.75 -10.97 12.56
CA LEU A 41 -7.11 -10.62 13.94
C LEU A 41 -8.55 -10.08 14.03
N THR A 42 -9.09 -9.60 12.91
CA THR A 42 -10.47 -9.07 12.80
C THR A 42 -11.11 -9.49 11.47
N ALA A 43 -12.44 -9.49 11.41
CA ALA A 43 -13.17 -9.75 10.17
C ALA A 43 -12.83 -8.74 9.06
N GLU A 44 -12.49 -7.50 9.44
CA GLU A 44 -12.07 -6.48 8.48
C GLU A 44 -10.69 -6.77 7.90
N GLU A 45 -9.77 -7.29 8.71
CA GLU A 45 -8.47 -7.76 8.23
C GLU A 45 -8.61 -8.93 7.25
N GLU A 46 -9.60 -9.80 7.45
CA GLU A 46 -9.92 -10.89 6.53
C GLU A 46 -10.41 -10.37 5.16
N ILE A 47 -11.24 -9.32 5.17
CA ILE A 47 -11.84 -8.75 3.95
C ILE A 47 -10.82 -7.91 3.15
N TYR A 48 -10.07 -7.04 3.85
CA TYR A 48 -9.20 -6.05 3.20
C TYR A 48 -7.72 -6.42 3.22
N GLY A 49 -7.33 -7.41 4.03
CA GLY A 49 -5.95 -7.81 4.21
C GLY A 49 -5.20 -6.96 5.23
N ARG A 50 -4.18 -7.56 5.84
CA ARG A 50 -3.37 -6.99 6.94
C ARG A 50 -2.67 -5.66 6.59
N GLY A 51 -2.33 -5.46 5.31
CA GLY A 51 -1.74 -4.20 4.84
C GLY A 51 -2.71 -3.01 4.85
N LEU A 52 -3.98 -3.24 4.51
CA LEU A 52 -5.02 -2.20 4.44
C LEU A 52 -5.75 -1.97 5.78
N TYR A 53 -5.51 -2.82 6.79
CA TYR A 53 -6.06 -2.65 8.13
C TYR A 53 -5.26 -1.70 9.03
N SER A 54 -4.06 -1.26 8.60
CA SER A 54 -3.24 -0.28 9.34
C SER A 54 -3.78 1.13 9.16
N LEU A 55 -5.06 1.32 9.52
CA LEU A 55 -5.75 2.60 9.41
C LEU A 55 -5.46 3.44 10.66
N PRO A 56 -5.28 4.75 10.50
CA PRO A 56 -5.06 5.62 11.63
C PRO A 56 -6.31 5.72 12.50
N ALA A 57 -6.15 5.99 13.80
CA ALA A 57 -7.28 6.12 14.71
C ALA A 57 -8.24 7.23 14.26
N GLY A 58 -9.56 7.00 14.42
CA GLY A 58 -10.57 8.01 14.09
C GLY A 58 -10.79 8.27 12.61
N TRP A 59 -10.28 7.43 11.71
CA TRP A 59 -10.40 7.63 10.27
C TRP A 59 -11.84 7.66 9.76
N GLU A 60 -12.74 6.89 10.37
CA GLU A 60 -14.09 6.71 9.84
C GLU A 60 -14.95 7.98 9.96
N ASP A 61 -14.78 8.72 11.05
CA ASP A 61 -15.54 9.91 11.43
C ASP A 61 -14.68 11.18 11.55
N LEU A 62 -13.42 11.13 11.13
CA LEU A 62 -12.43 12.20 11.28
C LEU A 62 -12.23 12.64 12.74
N SER A 63 -12.43 11.72 13.70
CA SER A 63 -12.27 12.00 15.14
C SER A 63 -10.89 11.57 15.65
N GLY A 64 -9.90 12.46 15.60
CA GLY A 64 -8.58 12.15 16.12
C GLY A 64 -7.66 13.36 16.12
N ASP A 65 -6.54 13.25 16.85
CA ASP A 65 -5.42 14.20 16.79
C ASP A 65 -4.26 13.58 15.99
N GLU A 66 -4.62 12.91 14.90
CA GLU A 66 -3.68 12.19 14.08
C GLU A 66 -3.11 13.08 12.97
N ARG A 67 -1.82 12.92 12.67
CA ARG A 67 -1.10 13.79 11.70
C ARG A 67 -1.68 13.73 10.29
N TRP A 68 -2.17 12.57 9.85
CA TRP A 68 -2.75 12.40 8.52
C TRP A 68 -3.99 13.30 8.32
N LEU A 69 -4.75 13.59 9.38
CA LEU A 69 -5.89 14.51 9.30
C LEU A 69 -5.41 15.87 8.83
N TYR A 70 -4.35 16.42 9.44
CA TYR A 70 -3.79 17.73 9.07
C TYR A 70 -3.48 17.86 7.57
N TYR A 71 -3.09 16.77 6.92
CA TYR A 71 -2.77 16.75 5.49
C TYR A 71 -3.99 16.58 4.58
N LEU A 72 -5.18 16.27 5.12
CA LEU A 72 -6.41 16.31 4.33
C LEU A 72 -6.79 17.76 4.01
N SER A 73 -7.09 18.00 2.73
CA SER A 73 -7.67 19.27 2.28
C SER A 73 -9.07 19.48 2.86
N ASP A 74 -9.46 20.74 2.99
CA ASP A 74 -10.81 21.12 3.46
C ASP A 74 -11.91 20.52 2.57
N GLU A 75 -11.67 20.44 1.26
CA GLU A 75 -12.60 19.83 0.31
C GLU A 75 -12.83 18.34 0.61
N LEU A 76 -11.76 17.58 0.84
CA LEU A 76 -11.87 16.16 1.20
C LEU A 76 -12.55 15.97 2.55
N ARG A 77 -12.25 16.81 3.54
CA ARG A 77 -12.92 16.78 4.86
C ARG A 77 -14.42 17.05 4.73
N ASN A 78 -14.80 18.02 3.91
CA ASN A 78 -16.20 18.38 3.68
C ASN A 78 -16.98 17.27 2.93
N MET A 79 -16.32 16.58 2.00
CA MET A 79 -16.91 15.45 1.28
C MET A 79 -16.91 14.15 2.09
N TRP A 80 -16.16 14.07 3.18
CA TRP A 80 -15.98 12.84 3.97
C TRP A 80 -17.28 12.11 4.33
N PRO A 81 -18.35 12.79 4.78
CA PRO A 81 -19.62 12.11 5.12
C PRO A 81 -20.29 11.40 3.93
N GLN A 82 -19.93 11.78 2.70
CA GLN A 82 -20.52 11.27 1.46
C GLN A 82 -19.75 10.07 0.90
N PHE A 83 -18.51 9.86 1.35
CA PHE A 83 -17.70 8.76 0.86
C PHE A 83 -18.14 7.41 1.48
N PRO A 84 -18.23 6.34 0.67
CA PRO A 84 -18.37 5.00 1.18
C PRO A 84 -17.14 4.62 2.00
N ARG A 85 -17.32 3.64 2.88
CA ARG A 85 -16.31 3.20 3.84
C ARG A 85 -14.99 2.84 3.16
N GLU A 86 -15.03 2.12 2.04
CA GLU A 86 -13.85 1.68 1.29
C GLU A 86 -13.04 2.85 0.73
N GLN A 87 -13.71 3.92 0.28
CA GLN A 87 -13.03 5.11 -0.21
C GLN A 87 -12.37 5.87 0.95
N LYS A 88 -13.08 6.01 2.08
CA LYS A 88 -12.52 6.59 3.30
C LYS A 88 -11.28 5.81 3.77
N MET A 89 -11.33 4.47 3.76
CA MET A 89 -10.19 3.61 4.09
C MET A 89 -9.00 3.87 3.17
N ALA A 90 -9.21 3.84 1.85
CA ALA A 90 -8.15 4.03 0.88
C ALA A 90 -7.47 5.40 1.01
N ILE A 91 -8.26 6.46 1.26
CA ILE A 91 -7.74 7.81 1.46
C ILE A 91 -6.98 7.90 2.79
N ALA A 92 -7.56 7.42 3.90
CA ALA A 92 -6.93 7.49 5.22
C ALA A 92 -5.61 6.71 5.27
N TYR A 93 -5.57 5.50 4.70
CA TYR A 93 -4.35 4.71 4.57
C TYR A 93 -3.27 5.45 3.78
N SER A 94 -3.63 5.96 2.59
CA SER A 94 -2.66 6.66 1.72
C SER A 94 -2.11 7.93 2.38
N MET A 95 -2.97 8.70 3.04
CA MET A 95 -2.58 9.92 3.75
C MET A 95 -1.69 9.62 4.96
N ASN A 96 -1.96 8.54 5.69
CA ASN A 96 -1.13 8.13 6.81
C ASN A 96 0.29 7.76 6.35
N GLN A 97 0.41 6.96 5.28
CA GLN A 97 1.72 6.61 4.72
C GLN A 97 2.51 7.83 4.27
N MET A 98 1.86 8.77 3.55
CA MET A 98 2.53 10.00 3.13
C MET A 98 2.92 10.90 4.31
N ALA A 99 2.11 10.93 5.37
CA ALA A 99 2.42 11.70 6.58
C ALA A 99 3.66 11.17 7.29
N ASP A 100 3.83 9.85 7.35
CA ASP A 100 5.01 9.19 7.90
C ASP A 100 6.25 9.48 7.04
N ASP A 101 6.15 9.33 5.71
CA ASP A 101 7.24 9.64 4.77
C ASP A 101 7.71 11.11 4.87
N LEU A 102 6.76 12.05 4.97
CA LEU A 102 7.06 13.47 5.13
C LEU A 102 7.70 13.78 6.48
N PHE A 103 7.28 13.10 7.54
CA PHE A 103 7.89 13.25 8.86
C PHE A 103 9.34 12.77 8.86
N ASP A 104 9.61 11.61 8.28
CA ASP A 104 10.96 11.06 8.15
C ASP A 104 11.88 11.97 7.32
N LEU A 105 11.36 12.54 6.23
CA LEU A 105 12.08 13.54 5.44
C LEU A 105 12.40 14.81 6.26
N MET A 106 11.45 15.32 7.04
CA MET A 106 11.66 16.50 7.87
C MET A 106 12.66 16.26 9.00
N CYS A 107 12.70 15.05 9.57
CA CYS A 107 13.70 14.65 10.55
C CYS A 107 15.11 14.58 9.93
N THR A 108 15.25 13.96 8.76
CA THR A 108 16.55 13.83 8.08
C THR A 108 17.12 15.17 7.61
N LEU A 109 16.29 16.11 7.16
CA LEU A 109 16.73 17.46 6.78
C LEU A 109 17.20 18.32 7.96
N ARG A 110 16.76 18.01 9.19
CA ARG A 110 17.11 18.76 10.40
C ARG A 110 18.45 18.32 11.00
N GLU A 111 18.91 17.13 10.66
CA GLU A 111 20.15 16.54 11.15
C GLU A 111 21.34 16.72 10.17
N GLY A 112 21.10 17.33 9.01
CA GLY A 112 22.10 17.61 7.96
C GLY A 112 22.70 19.01 7.97
#